data_AF-C5MBJ8-F1
#
_entry.id   AF-C5MBJ8-F1
#
_cell.length_a   1.000
_cell.length_b   1.000
_cell.length_c   1.000
_cell.angle_alpha   90.00
_cell.angle_beta   90.00
_cell.angle_gamma   90.00
#
_symmetry.space_group_name_H-M   'P 1'
#
loop_
_entity.id
_entity.type
_entity.pdbx_description
1 polymer ?
#
loop_
_entity_poly.entity_id
_entity_poly.type
_entity_poly.pdbx_seq_one_letter_code
_entity_poly.pdbx_strand_id
1 'polypeptide(L)'
;MKLKKKKVCEEVKKKKRNEISCQFSFSPGNLSNYQYIHTIEPDILIKKYIFPFPIMSVSDPSNYSSRQVLLLAQLLHSSSISSLKKLKATNENKLQSIIQQWKSHKINGLDGATLNNTDTTIKLNTNNQLIELYGKLLRKYEASNTEELADAAYFKRIEELEDIINKDKQSFTNILQK
;
A
#
# COMPACT_ATOMS: atom_id res chain seq x y z
N MET A 1 12.23 -52.21 49.68
CA MET A 1 13.24 -51.31 49.09
C MET A 1 12.69 -49.88 49.10
N LYS A 2 13.50 -48.95 49.62
CA LYS A 2 13.50 -47.47 49.66
C LYS A 2 12.29 -46.70 49.04
N LEU A 3 11.53 -45.94 49.86
CA LEU A 3 11.57 -44.45 50.11
C LEU A 3 11.03 -43.62 48.92
N LYS A 4 10.24 -42.54 49.03
CA LYS A 4 9.73 -41.63 50.09
C LYS A 4 8.60 -40.78 49.43
N LYS A 5 7.43 -40.58 50.06
CA LYS A 5 6.97 -39.36 50.80
C LYS A 5 7.03 -38.06 49.97
N LYS A 6 6.03 -37.17 49.87
CA LYS A 6 5.02 -36.68 50.85
C LYS A 6 4.04 -35.74 50.10
N LYS A 7 2.73 -35.77 50.41
CA LYS A 7 1.92 -34.74 51.15
C LYS A 7 1.97 -33.31 50.61
N VAL A 8 0.93 -32.48 50.66
CA VAL A 8 -0.55 -32.52 50.85
C VAL A 8 -0.96 -31.05 50.65
N CYS A 9 -2.21 -30.84 50.22
CA CYS A 9 -2.94 -29.59 50.00
C CYS A 9 -2.72 -28.46 51.02
N GLU A 10 -2.80 -27.20 50.55
CA GLU A 10 -3.69 -26.16 51.11
C GLU A 10 -3.84 -24.96 50.15
N GLU A 11 -5.06 -24.41 50.09
CA GLU A 11 -5.46 -23.18 49.37
C GLU A 11 -5.00 -21.92 50.11
N VAL A 12 -4.46 -20.87 49.45
CA VAL A 12 -4.63 -19.47 49.90
C VAL A 12 -4.52 -18.45 48.74
N LYS A 13 -5.63 -17.75 48.52
CA LYS A 13 -5.89 -16.35 48.11
C LYS A 13 -4.74 -15.38 47.71
N LYS A 14 -5.05 -14.61 46.65
CA LYS A 14 -4.91 -13.14 46.46
C LYS A 14 -3.50 -12.49 46.26
N LYS A 15 -3.46 -11.71 45.17
CA LYS A 15 -3.01 -10.28 45.05
C LYS A 15 -1.63 -10.00 44.40
N LYS A 16 -1.74 -9.13 43.37
CA LYS A 16 -0.84 -8.02 42.95
C LYS A 16 0.40 -8.30 42.07
N ARG A 17 0.34 -7.67 40.88
CA ARG A 17 1.34 -6.86 40.13
C ARG A 17 2.79 -7.35 40.13
N ASN A 18 3.32 -7.57 38.93
CA ASN A 18 4.68 -7.24 38.48
C ASN A 18 4.57 -6.99 36.96
N GLU A 19 4.74 -5.76 36.50
CA GLU A 19 6.01 -5.22 35.98
C GLU A 19 6.47 -5.93 34.70
N ILE A 20 6.30 -5.26 33.57
CA ILE A 20 7.16 -5.47 32.40
C ILE A 20 7.92 -4.16 32.19
N SER A 21 9.19 -4.24 32.54
CA SER A 21 10.29 -3.37 32.11
C SER A 21 10.41 -3.40 30.59
N CYS A 22 10.62 -2.23 29.99
CA CYS A 22 11.60 -2.09 28.91
C CYS A 22 12.14 -0.66 28.96
N GLN A 23 13.40 -0.57 29.38
CA GLN A 23 14.25 0.60 29.28
C GLN A 23 14.57 0.90 27.81
N PHE A 24 14.55 2.17 27.41
CA PHE A 24 15.52 2.70 26.46
C PHE A 24 15.87 4.13 26.85
N SER A 25 17.17 4.31 27.09
CA SER A 25 17.85 5.52 27.50
C SER A 25 18.25 6.38 26.28
N PHE A 26 18.05 7.70 26.34
CA PHE A 26 18.96 8.70 25.77
C PHE A 26 18.81 10.03 26.52
N SER A 27 19.94 10.65 26.89
CA SER A 27 20.09 11.83 27.76
C SER A 27 20.41 13.11 26.93
N PRO A 28 20.57 14.32 27.50
CA PRO A 28 19.63 15.43 27.31
C PRO A 28 20.27 16.65 26.61
N GLY A 29 19.44 17.61 26.17
CA GLY A 29 19.95 18.84 25.55
C GLY A 29 18.91 19.94 25.38
N ASN A 30 18.54 20.56 26.50
CA ASN A 30 18.02 21.93 26.68
C ASN A 30 16.59 22.34 26.24
N LEU A 31 15.81 22.58 27.31
CA LEU A 31 15.10 23.83 27.64
C LEU A 31 14.07 24.36 26.62
N SER A 32 12.80 24.07 26.86
CA SER A 32 11.94 24.96 27.67
C SER A 32 10.48 24.52 27.60
N ASN A 33 9.87 24.45 28.79
CA ASN A 33 8.47 24.70 29.12
C ASN A 33 7.39 24.24 28.12
N TYR A 34 6.56 23.28 28.50
CA TYR A 34 5.34 23.56 29.27
C TYR A 34 4.79 22.26 29.88
N GLN A 35 4.74 22.20 31.21
CA GLN A 35 3.81 21.35 31.93
C GLN A 35 2.45 22.03 31.89
N TYR A 36 1.40 21.28 31.54
CA TYR A 36 0.14 21.36 32.28
C TYR A 36 -0.44 19.95 32.38
N ILE A 37 -0.42 19.43 33.60
CA ILE A 37 -1.09 18.21 34.00
C ILE A 37 -2.44 18.67 34.55
N HIS A 38 -3.53 18.24 33.93
CA HIS A 38 -4.81 18.13 34.63
C HIS A 38 -5.28 16.69 34.54
N THR A 39 -5.09 15.99 35.66
CA THR A 39 -5.76 14.76 36.00
C THR A 39 -7.21 15.11 36.35
N ILE A 40 -8.18 14.67 35.56
CA ILE A 40 -9.60 14.61 35.94
C ILE A 40 -10.13 13.23 35.51
N GLU A 41 -10.89 12.64 36.41
CA GLU A 41 -11.44 11.28 36.46
C GLU A 41 -12.32 10.87 35.24
N PRO A 42 -12.60 9.56 35.09
CA PRO A 42 -13.20 9.01 33.89
C PRO A 42 -14.72 9.09 33.96
N ASP A 43 -15.36 9.85 33.07
CA ASP A 43 -16.73 9.56 32.66
C ASP A 43 -17.05 10.18 31.29
N ILE A 44 -17.39 9.30 30.36
CA ILE A 44 -18.45 9.43 29.35
C ILE A 44 -18.51 10.77 28.59
N LEU A 45 -18.08 10.74 27.32
CA LEU A 45 -18.87 11.18 26.16
C LEU A 45 -18.11 10.90 24.86
N ILE A 46 -18.32 9.70 24.33
CA ILE A 46 -18.08 9.38 22.92
C ILE A 46 -19.07 10.22 22.11
N LYS A 47 -18.67 11.42 21.67
CA LYS A 47 -19.34 12.17 20.59
C LYS A 47 -18.46 13.33 20.10
N LYS A 48 -17.48 13.01 19.27
CA LYS A 48 -17.09 13.86 18.14
C LYS A 48 -16.29 13.04 17.14
N TYR A 49 -17.00 12.54 16.14
CA TYR A 49 -16.43 12.04 14.90
C TYR A 49 -15.52 13.11 14.31
N ILE A 50 -14.22 12.96 14.50
CA ILE A 50 -13.22 13.52 13.59
C ILE A 50 -13.11 12.47 12.50
N PHE A 51 -13.81 12.68 11.39
CA PHE A 51 -13.55 11.94 10.16
C PHE A 51 -12.09 12.22 9.76
N PRO A 52 -11.19 11.24 9.79
CA PRO A 52 -9.90 11.45 9.15
C PRO A 52 -10.16 11.52 7.65
N PHE A 53 -9.67 12.59 7.01
CA PHE A 53 -9.48 12.62 5.56
C PHE A 53 -8.95 11.26 5.08
N PRO A 54 -9.46 10.69 3.98
CA PRO A 54 -9.04 9.37 3.56
C PRO A 54 -7.53 9.40 3.35
N ILE A 55 -6.80 8.67 4.20
CA ILE A 55 -5.40 8.38 3.99
C ILE A 55 -5.39 7.53 2.73
N MET A 56 -5.16 8.15 1.56
CA MET A 56 -5.10 7.44 0.30
C MET A 56 -4.06 6.33 0.45
N SER A 57 -4.55 5.09 0.55
CA SER A 57 -3.66 3.96 0.74
C SER A 57 -2.72 3.90 -0.45
N VAL A 58 -1.43 3.69 -0.19
CA VAL A 58 -0.44 3.48 -1.26
C VAL A 58 -0.85 2.30 -2.16
N SER A 59 -1.66 1.36 -1.65
CA SER A 59 -2.22 0.25 -2.42
C SER A 59 -3.56 0.54 -3.10
N ASP A 60 -4.01 1.79 -3.19
CA ASP A 60 -5.22 2.16 -3.93
C ASP A 60 -4.96 2.08 -5.46
N PRO A 61 -5.70 1.22 -6.20
CA PRO A 61 -5.51 1.05 -7.65
C PRO A 61 -5.88 2.29 -8.48
N SER A 62 -6.51 3.32 -7.90
CA SER A 62 -6.82 4.58 -8.58
C SER A 62 -5.63 5.53 -8.68
N ASN A 63 -4.58 5.29 -7.90
CA ASN A 63 -3.34 6.10 -7.94
C ASN A 63 -2.45 5.77 -9.14
N TYR A 64 -2.75 4.68 -9.85
CA TYR A 64 -1.92 4.11 -10.90
C TYR A 64 -2.64 4.20 -12.25
N SER A 65 -1.95 4.75 -13.23
CA SER A 65 -2.49 4.85 -14.60
C SER A 65 -2.60 3.48 -15.27
N SER A 66 -3.40 3.38 -16.33
CA SER A 66 -3.47 2.19 -17.19
C SER A 66 -2.10 1.73 -17.66
N ARG A 67 -1.24 2.68 -18.03
CA ARG A 67 0.14 2.45 -18.47
C ARG A 67 1.01 1.82 -17.39
N GLN A 68 0.94 2.34 -16.16
CA GLN A 68 1.69 1.80 -15.02
C GLN A 68 1.21 0.41 -14.62
N VAL A 69 -0.11 0.19 -14.68
CA VAL A 69 -0.73 -1.11 -14.42
C VAL A 69 -0.32 -2.14 -15.47
N LEU A 70 -0.31 -1.75 -16.75
CA LEU A 70 0.12 -2.61 -17.86
C LEU A 70 1.58 -3.05 -17.66
N LEU A 71 2.49 -2.11 -17.34
CA LEU A 71 3.87 -2.45 -17.06
C LEU A 71 3.99 -3.44 -15.89
N LEU A 72 3.25 -3.21 -14.80
CA LEU A 72 3.28 -4.12 -13.66
C LEU A 72 2.82 -5.52 -14.07
N ALA A 73 1.74 -5.63 -14.83
CA ALA A 73 1.24 -6.90 -15.32
C ALA A 73 2.28 -7.62 -16.19
N GLN A 74 2.98 -6.91 -17.08
CA GLN A 74 4.07 -7.45 -17.90
C GLN A 74 5.26 -7.95 -17.06
N LEU A 75 5.67 -7.20 -16.03
CA LEU A 75 6.76 -7.61 -15.12
C LEU A 75 6.38 -8.86 -14.31
N LEU A 76 5.14 -8.95 -13.85
CA LEU A 76 4.62 -10.13 -13.16
C LEU A 76 4.54 -11.34 -14.11
N HIS A 77 4.03 -11.13 -15.32
CA HIS A 77 3.86 -12.18 -16.32
C HIS A 77 5.22 -12.76 -16.76
N SER A 78 6.17 -11.90 -17.12
CA SER A 78 7.55 -12.30 -17.46
C SER A 78 8.28 -13.01 -16.31
N SER A 79 7.89 -12.71 -15.06
CA SER A 79 8.35 -13.40 -13.86
C SER A 79 7.64 -14.74 -13.58
N SER A 80 6.76 -15.20 -14.48
CA SER A 80 5.90 -16.39 -14.36
C SER A 80 4.88 -16.32 -13.21
N ILE A 81 4.52 -15.11 -12.78
CA ILE A 81 3.53 -14.84 -11.73
C ILE A 81 2.19 -14.60 -12.39
N SER A 82 1.42 -15.67 -12.61
CA SER A 82 0.13 -15.61 -13.30
C SER A 82 -1.08 -15.38 -12.40
N SER A 83 -0.94 -15.45 -11.07
CA SER A 83 -2.08 -15.29 -10.15
C SER A 83 -1.68 -14.77 -8.77
N LEU A 84 -2.67 -14.32 -8.00
CA LEU A 84 -2.47 -13.82 -6.63
C LEU A 84 -1.87 -14.89 -5.71
N LYS A 85 -2.26 -16.15 -5.90
CA LYS A 85 -1.70 -17.29 -5.16
C LYS A 85 -0.21 -17.46 -5.43
N LYS A 86 0.20 -17.39 -6.70
CA LYS A 86 1.63 -17.46 -7.09
C LYS A 86 2.40 -16.26 -6.55
N LEU A 87 1.82 -15.06 -6.60
CA LEU A 87 2.45 -13.85 -6.08
C LEU A 87 2.76 -13.99 -4.57
N LYS A 88 1.79 -14.49 -3.78
CA LYS A 88 1.97 -14.74 -2.34
C LYS A 88 3.01 -15.81 -2.02
N ALA A 89 3.19 -16.78 -2.92
CA ALA A 89 4.18 -17.85 -2.76
C ALA A 89 5.56 -17.49 -3.33
N THR A 90 5.70 -16.32 -3.96
CA THR A 90 6.96 -15.89 -4.59
C THR A 90 7.95 -15.43 -3.53
N ASN A 91 9.24 -15.73 -3.75
CA ASN A 91 10.33 -15.30 -2.89
C ASN A 91 10.35 -13.76 -2.73
N GLU A 92 10.60 -13.30 -1.50
CA GLU A 92 10.58 -11.88 -1.13
C GLU A 92 11.57 -11.02 -1.93
N ASN A 93 12.77 -11.53 -2.22
CA ASN A 93 13.78 -10.81 -2.99
C ASN A 93 13.34 -10.61 -4.43
N LYS A 94 12.63 -11.59 -5.01
CA LYS A 94 12.08 -11.49 -6.36
C LYS A 94 10.96 -10.45 -6.41
N LEU A 95 10.08 -10.40 -5.40
CA LEU A 95 9.05 -9.37 -5.30
C LEU A 95 9.65 -7.97 -5.15
N GLN A 96 10.67 -7.81 -4.31
CA GLN A 96 11.38 -6.53 -4.17
C GLN A 96 12.05 -6.11 -5.48
N SER A 97 12.67 -7.04 -6.21
CA SER A 97 13.22 -6.76 -7.55
C SER A 97 12.15 -6.24 -8.51
N ILE A 98 10.96 -6.86 -8.52
CA ILE A 98 9.84 -6.40 -9.36
C ILE A 98 9.39 -4.99 -8.97
N ILE A 99 9.28 -4.69 -7.67
CA ILE A 99 8.93 -3.35 -7.19
C ILE A 99 9.96 -2.32 -7.66
N GLN A 100 11.25 -2.64 -7.57
CA GLN A 100 12.32 -1.74 -8.01
C GLN A 100 12.35 -1.55 -9.52
N GLN A 101 12.20 -2.63 -10.30
CA GLN A 101 12.08 -2.57 -11.75
C GLN A 101 10.88 -1.73 -12.17
N TRP A 102 9.73 -1.92 -11.52
CA TRP A 102 8.54 -1.16 -11.80
C TRP A 102 8.74 0.32 -11.52
N LYS A 103 9.31 0.68 -10.36
CA LYS A 103 9.60 2.07 -9.97
C LYS A 103 10.56 2.78 -10.92
N SER A 104 11.68 2.13 -11.22
CA SER A 104 12.79 2.70 -11.99
C SER A 104 12.57 2.64 -13.50
N HIS A 105 11.46 2.05 -13.96
CA HIS A 105 11.20 1.93 -15.38
C HIS A 105 11.07 3.29 -16.04
N LYS A 106 11.74 3.46 -17.18
CA LYS A 106 11.81 4.71 -17.95
C LYS A 106 10.44 5.30 -18.27
N ILE A 107 9.43 4.43 -18.42
CA ILE A 107 8.05 4.83 -18.71
C ILE A 107 7.44 5.75 -17.64
N ASN A 108 7.87 5.61 -16.37
CA ASN A 108 7.39 6.44 -15.26
C ASN A 108 8.08 7.82 -15.20
N GLY A 109 9.15 8.01 -15.96
CA GLY A 109 9.93 9.25 -16.02
C GLY A 109 9.78 10.01 -17.34
N LEU A 110 8.87 9.58 -18.22
CA LEU A 110 8.54 10.32 -19.42
C LEU A 110 7.82 11.61 -19.01
N ASP A 111 8.52 12.73 -19.03
CA ASP A 111 8.03 14.01 -18.54
C ASP A 111 6.76 14.45 -19.28
N GLY A 112 5.76 14.93 -18.53
CA GLY A 112 4.40 15.17 -18.99
C GLY A 112 4.22 16.25 -20.07
N ALA A 113 5.30 16.92 -20.45
CA ALA A 113 5.32 17.97 -21.46
C ALA A 113 5.00 17.49 -22.88
N THR A 114 5.17 16.19 -23.19
CA THR A 114 4.98 15.67 -24.56
C THR A 114 3.68 14.91 -24.76
N LEU A 115 2.98 14.47 -23.70
CA LEU A 115 1.85 13.53 -23.82
C LEU A 115 1.00 13.47 -22.54
N ASN A 116 0.46 14.60 -22.05
CA ASN A 116 -0.49 14.68 -20.90
C ASN A 116 -0.19 13.65 -19.80
N ASN A 117 1.07 13.54 -19.38
CA ASN A 117 1.46 12.39 -18.57
C ASN A 117 0.98 12.60 -17.13
N THR A 118 -0.04 11.87 -16.72
CA THR A 118 -0.59 11.86 -15.35
C THR A 118 0.04 10.78 -14.48
N ASP A 119 1.08 10.09 -14.98
CA ASP A 119 1.77 9.03 -14.25
C ASP A 119 2.39 9.60 -12.97
N THR A 120 1.90 9.13 -11.83
CA THR A 120 2.45 9.53 -10.53
C THR A 120 3.64 8.66 -10.16
N THR A 121 4.55 9.17 -9.33
CA THR A 121 5.64 8.35 -8.80
C THR A 121 5.09 7.15 -8.05
N ILE A 122 5.58 5.96 -8.36
CA ILE A 122 5.21 4.72 -7.68
C ILE A 122 5.68 4.77 -6.22
N LYS A 123 4.75 4.98 -5.28
CA LYS A 123 5.05 5.11 -3.83
C LYS A 123 5.18 3.77 -3.07
N LEU A 124 5.05 2.65 -3.77
CA LEU A 124 4.91 1.32 -3.19
C LEU A 124 6.24 0.77 -2.68
N ASN A 125 6.37 0.44 -1.39
CA ASN A 125 7.66 0.10 -0.77
C ASN A 125 7.77 -1.36 -0.29
N THR A 126 6.66 -2.01 0.03
CA THR A 126 6.69 -3.35 0.67
C THR A 126 6.02 -4.43 -0.19
N ASN A 127 6.43 -5.68 0.02
CA ASN A 127 5.84 -6.84 -0.65
C ASN A 127 4.33 -6.98 -0.36
N ASN A 128 3.93 -6.70 0.89
CA ASN A 128 2.53 -6.76 1.30
C ASN A 128 1.68 -5.71 0.56
N GLN A 129 2.22 -4.51 0.35
CA GLN A 129 1.53 -3.48 -0.46
C GLN A 129 1.37 -3.93 -1.91
N LEU A 130 2.36 -4.61 -2.49
CA LEU A 130 2.29 -5.11 -3.86
C LEU A 130 1.20 -6.19 -3.98
N ILE A 131 1.17 -7.12 -3.03
CA ILE A 131 0.17 -8.20 -2.98
C ILE A 131 -1.24 -7.62 -2.83
N GLU A 132 -1.41 -6.63 -1.96
CA GLU A 132 -2.68 -5.94 -1.75
C GLU A 132 -3.11 -5.17 -3.01
N LEU A 133 -2.20 -4.39 -3.58
CA LEU A 133 -2.46 -3.62 -4.79
C LEU A 133 -2.86 -4.53 -5.95
N TYR A 134 -2.10 -5.60 -6.19
CA TYR A 134 -2.39 -6.54 -7.27
C TYR A 134 -3.78 -7.19 -7.10
N GLY A 135 -4.15 -7.59 -5.88
CA GLY A 135 -5.50 -8.08 -5.61
C GLY A 135 -6.62 -7.05 -5.88
N LYS A 136 -6.36 -5.77 -5.61
CA LYS A 136 -7.30 -4.67 -5.91
C LYS A 136 -7.35 -4.36 -7.41
N LEU A 137 -6.23 -4.45 -8.11
CA LEU A 137 -6.16 -4.26 -9.56
C LEU A 137 -6.95 -5.32 -10.32
N LEU A 138 -6.79 -6.60 -9.94
CA LEU A 138 -7.60 -7.68 -10.50
C LEU A 138 -9.10 -7.39 -10.39
N ARG A 139 -9.57 -6.89 -9.23
CA ARG A 139 -10.97 -6.51 -9.05
C ARG A 139 -11.38 -5.30 -9.89
N LYS A 140 -10.55 -4.26 -9.93
CA LYS A 140 -10.84 -3.01 -10.66
C LYS A 140 -10.98 -3.23 -12.18
N TYR A 141 -10.16 -4.13 -12.72
CA TYR A 141 -10.15 -4.46 -14.15
C TYR A 141 -10.97 -5.70 -14.48
N GLU A 142 -11.71 -6.25 -13.50
CA GLU A 142 -12.51 -7.47 -13.66
C GLU A 142 -11.71 -8.67 -14.22
N ALA A 143 -10.43 -8.73 -13.86
CA ALA A 143 -9.50 -9.76 -14.31
C ALA A 143 -9.32 -10.87 -13.27
N SER A 144 -9.23 -12.11 -13.73
CA SER A 144 -9.00 -13.30 -12.89
C SER A 144 -7.52 -13.62 -12.66
N ASN A 145 -6.66 -13.18 -13.58
CA ASN A 145 -5.25 -13.52 -13.62
C ASN A 145 -4.39 -12.39 -14.22
N THR A 146 -3.07 -12.56 -14.24
CA THR A 146 -2.14 -11.51 -14.71
C THR A 146 -2.25 -11.21 -16.20
N GLU A 147 -2.59 -12.20 -17.01
CA GLU A 147 -2.73 -12.05 -18.47
C GLU A 147 -3.96 -11.21 -18.79
N GLU A 148 -5.12 -11.57 -18.23
CA GLU A 148 -6.35 -10.78 -18.36
C GLU A 148 -6.17 -9.35 -17.82
N LEU A 149 -5.40 -9.17 -16.75
CA LEU A 149 -5.08 -7.83 -16.25
C LEU A 149 -4.25 -7.03 -17.25
N ALA A 150 -3.29 -7.67 -17.93
CA ALA A 150 -2.48 -7.03 -18.95
C ALA A 150 -3.35 -6.62 -20.14
N ASP A 151 -4.22 -7.51 -20.61
CA ASP A 151 -5.14 -7.24 -21.73
C ASP A 151 -6.10 -6.10 -21.40
N ALA A 152 -6.74 -6.15 -20.23
CA ALA A 152 -7.68 -5.10 -19.80
C ALA A 152 -6.98 -3.74 -19.65
N ALA A 153 -5.76 -3.72 -19.09
CA ALA A 153 -4.97 -2.49 -18.99
C ALA A 153 -4.50 -1.98 -20.36
N TYR A 154 -4.19 -2.88 -21.30
CA TYR A 154 -3.82 -2.56 -22.67
C TYR A 154 -4.97 -1.88 -23.43
N PHE A 155 -6.15 -2.51 -23.47
CA PHE A 155 -7.30 -1.95 -24.18
C PHE A 155 -7.72 -0.60 -23.59
N LYS A 156 -7.76 -0.48 -22.26
CA LYS A 156 -8.01 0.80 -21.61
C LYS A 156 -7.01 1.88 -22.02
N ARG A 157 -5.73 1.52 -22.19
CA ARG A 157 -4.72 2.47 -22.62
C ARG A 157 -4.91 2.90 -24.08
N ILE A 158 -5.38 2.01 -24.95
CA ILE A 158 -5.74 2.35 -26.33
C ILE A 158 -6.88 3.37 -26.35
N GLU A 159 -7.96 3.12 -25.60
CA GLU A 159 -9.09 4.06 -25.48
C GLU A 159 -8.64 5.45 -25.01
N GLU A 160 -7.80 5.52 -23.96
CA GLU A 160 -7.25 6.79 -23.48
C GLU A 160 -6.43 7.53 -24.55
N LEU A 161 -5.69 6.82 -25.39
CA LEU A 161 -4.90 7.41 -26.47
C LEU A 161 -5.79 7.90 -27.62
N GLU A 162 -6.82 7.14 -27.99
CA GLU A 162 -7.81 7.54 -28.99
C GLU A 162 -8.55 8.80 -28.58
N ASP A 163 -8.94 8.90 -27.30
CA ASP A 163 -9.57 10.09 -26.73
C ASP A 163 -8.66 11.34 -26.81
N ILE A 164 -7.36 11.18 -26.52
CA ILE A 164 -6.39 12.28 -26.65
C ILE A 164 -6.30 12.72 -28.12
N ILE A 165 -6.14 11.77 -29.04
CA ILE A 165 -6.05 12.07 -30.48
C ILE A 165 -7.31 12.80 -30.96
N ASN A 166 -8.49 12.37 -30.51
CA ASN A 166 -9.75 12.98 -30.89
C ASN A 166 -9.90 14.41 -30.34
N LYS A 167 -9.49 14.65 -29.09
CA LYS A 167 -9.45 16.01 -28.50
C LYS A 167 -8.49 16.92 -29.25
N ASP A 168 -7.32 16.42 -29.63
CA ASP A 168 -6.33 17.19 -30.37
C ASP A 168 -6.83 17.55 -31.77
N LYS A 169 -7.48 16.60 -32.48
CA LYS A 169 -8.15 16.86 -33.76
C LYS A 169 -9.23 17.94 -33.67
N GLN A 170 -10.08 17.87 -32.63
CA GLN A 170 -11.12 18.88 -32.40
C GLN A 170 -10.51 20.25 -32.10
N SER A 171 -9.50 20.30 -31.23
CA SER A 171 -8.77 21.53 -30.91
C SER A 171 -8.18 22.17 -32.17
N PHE A 172 -7.51 21.37 -33.01
CA PHE A 172 -6.93 21.84 -34.26
C PHE A 172 -7.99 22.36 -35.25
N THR A 173 -9.11 21.64 -35.40
CA THR A 173 -10.22 22.06 -36.27
C THR A 173 -10.81 23.39 -35.82
N ASN A 174 -10.98 23.58 -34.51
CA ASN A 174 -11.50 24.83 -33.93
C ASN A 174 -10.54 26.02 -34.15
N ILE A 175 -9.23 25.78 -34.18
CA ILE A 175 -8.23 26.82 -34.48
C ILE A 175 -8.30 27.23 -35.94
N LEU A 176 -8.45 26.28 -36.88
CA LEU A 176 -8.51 26.56 -38.31
C LEU A 176 -9.81 27.22 -38.78
N GLN A 177 -10.90 27.08 -38.03
CA GLN A 177 -12.21 27.67 -38.33
C GLN A 177 -12.42 29.06 -37.72
N LYS A 178 -11.41 29.60 -37.03
CA LYS A 178 -11.35 31.00 -36.60
C LYS A 178 -10.65 31.86 -37.63
#